data_AF-A0A7S3H6Z4-F1
#
_entry.id   AF-A0A7S3H6Z4-F1
#
_cell.length_a   1.000
_cell.length_b   1.000
_cell.length_c   1.000
_cell.angle_alpha   90.00
_cell.angle_beta   90.00
_cell.angle_gamma   90.00
#
_symmetry.space_group_name_H-M   'P 1'
#
loop_
_entity.id
_entity.type
_entity.pdbx_description
1 polymer ?
#
loop_
_entity_poly.entity_id
_entity_poly.type
_entity_poly.pdbx_seq_one_letter_code
_entity_poly.pdbx_strand_id
1 'polypeptide(L)'
;MSSSSVQVRVRFVTDYEQFRIVDSPFAVPNKLGRHGLSEVINHLLELKESQPFDFLIQGKLVRVPLHKFILNNRMSTEDIITIEYFPAASLSDESENIEAPSWVGSIDNSATVVASGCYNGQVKFFDTENLNEIGNIQAHEDPIRAVLAWNRASGNTSVQTIATASKDQTVKVWGATGGAANYTLQATLPGHMTSVESLALWEAEQNTLLSGDWAGNVFAWDLSVLDANNTSSAANGGAKKKRKNSEGDAMVTSATELKPKFTIKAHGQSISGISGASRNGTVVTCSWDHSMKAWDLSRQDCVATVVCSKVFTSLDVNNSNNAQADPTTSAVLTSHPDGKVRLWDLRV
;
A
#
# COMPACT_ATOMS: atom_id res chain seq x y z
N MET A 1 57.92 4.29 -11.57
CA MET A 1 57.14 5.48 -11.96
C MET A 1 55.68 5.17 -11.70
N SER A 2 55.14 5.62 -10.57
CA SER A 2 53.74 5.39 -10.21
C SER A 2 52.84 6.17 -11.17
N SER A 3 51.91 5.50 -11.83
CA SER A 3 50.87 6.17 -12.62
C SER A 3 50.10 7.10 -11.69
N SER A 4 50.15 8.41 -11.94
CA SER A 4 49.29 9.37 -11.25
C SER A 4 47.84 8.93 -11.46
N SER A 5 47.18 8.48 -10.40
CA SER A 5 45.77 8.16 -10.48
C SER A 5 45.02 9.44 -10.79
N VAL A 6 44.29 9.48 -11.90
CA VAL A 6 43.47 10.64 -12.26
C VAL A 6 42.41 10.80 -11.16
N GLN A 7 42.51 11.90 -10.42
CA GLN A 7 41.62 12.25 -9.33
C GLN A 7 40.57 13.25 -9.80
N VAL A 8 39.39 13.19 -9.20
CA VAL A 8 38.28 14.11 -9.44
C VAL A 8 37.93 14.78 -8.13
N ARG A 9 37.63 16.09 -8.19
CA ARG A 9 37.19 16.85 -7.02
C ARG A 9 35.69 16.67 -6.84
N VAL A 10 35.29 16.16 -5.68
CA VAL A 10 33.91 15.87 -5.34
C VAL A 10 33.52 16.56 -4.04
N ARG A 11 32.26 16.95 -3.93
CA ARG A 11 31.64 17.42 -2.69
C ARG A 11 30.51 16.46 -2.36
N PHE A 12 30.48 15.91 -1.16
CA PHE A 12 29.40 15.03 -0.73
C PHE A 12 28.33 15.82 0.04
N VAL A 13 27.07 15.63 -0.33
CA VAL A 13 25.91 16.27 0.31
C VAL A 13 24.88 15.19 0.64
N THR A 14 24.15 15.33 1.73
CA THR A 14 23.06 14.42 2.10
C THR A 14 21.98 15.19 2.81
N ASP A 15 20.72 14.76 2.62
CA ASP A 15 19.57 15.27 3.36
C ASP A 15 19.41 14.58 4.73
N TYR A 16 20.11 13.46 4.96
CA TYR A 16 20.05 12.71 6.21
C TYR A 16 21.02 13.29 7.23
N GLU A 17 20.49 14.00 8.24
CA GLU A 17 21.31 14.68 9.27
C GLU A 17 22.29 13.74 9.97
N GLN A 18 21.87 12.49 10.23
CA GLN A 18 22.67 11.46 10.89
C GLN A 18 23.91 10.99 10.11
N PHE A 19 23.93 11.23 8.79
CA PHE A 19 25.05 10.83 7.93
C PHE A 19 25.83 12.04 7.40
N ARG A 20 25.61 13.23 7.95
CA ARG A 20 26.19 14.47 7.42
C ARG A 20 27.68 14.57 7.71
N ILE A 21 28.49 14.65 6.65
CA ILE A 21 29.93 14.91 6.75
C ILE A 21 30.24 16.42 6.62
N VAL A 22 31.49 16.78 6.86
CA VAL A 22 32.00 18.15 6.66
C VAL A 22 31.89 18.53 5.18
N ASP A 23 31.28 19.69 4.89
CA ASP A 23 31.13 20.23 3.53
C ASP A 23 32.45 20.81 3.01
N SER A 24 33.40 19.93 2.72
CA SER A 24 34.67 20.26 2.10
C SER A 24 34.87 19.47 0.81
N PRO A 25 35.48 20.06 -0.24
CA PRO A 25 35.82 19.32 -1.45
C PRO A 25 36.90 18.25 -1.17
N PHE A 26 36.65 17.02 -1.60
CA PHE A 26 37.55 15.88 -1.50
C PHE A 26 38.09 15.50 -2.88
N ALA A 27 39.32 14.97 -2.95
CA ALA A 27 39.87 14.39 -4.17
C ALA A 27 39.72 12.87 -4.12
N VAL A 28 38.95 12.30 -5.04
CA VAL A 28 38.69 10.86 -5.11
C VAL A 28 39.19 10.27 -6.44
N PRO A 29 39.69 9.02 -6.46
CA PRO A 29 40.05 8.35 -7.71
C PRO A 29 38.86 8.22 -8.66
N ASN A 30 39.06 8.53 -9.95
CA ASN A 30 37.99 8.50 -10.96
C ASN A 30 37.47 7.08 -11.32
N LYS A 31 38.16 6.04 -10.82
CA LYS A 31 37.80 4.63 -11.02
C LYS A 31 36.77 4.14 -10.00
N LEU A 32 36.52 4.90 -8.93
CA LEU A 32 35.54 4.50 -7.92
C LEU A 32 34.13 4.47 -8.54
N GLY A 33 33.42 3.39 -8.24
CA GLY A 33 31.98 3.27 -8.44
C GLY A 33 31.25 3.34 -7.10
N ARG A 34 30.00 2.88 -7.07
CA ARG A 34 29.15 2.90 -5.86
C ARG A 34 29.85 2.34 -4.61
N HIS A 35 30.40 1.13 -4.67
CA HIS A 35 30.99 0.49 -3.48
C HIS A 35 32.19 1.27 -2.92
N GLY A 36 33.11 1.69 -3.80
CA GLY A 36 34.28 2.45 -3.36
C GLY A 36 33.93 3.84 -2.82
N LEU A 37 32.89 4.50 -3.36
CA LEU A 37 32.38 5.74 -2.78
C LEU A 37 31.71 5.51 -1.43
N SER A 38 30.99 4.38 -1.26
CA SER A 38 30.39 3.98 0.01
C SER A 38 31.44 3.75 1.08
N GLU A 39 32.56 3.10 0.76
CA GLU A 39 33.69 2.92 1.68
C GLU A 39 34.30 4.25 2.12
N VAL A 40 34.42 5.21 1.19
CA VAL A 40 34.90 6.57 1.53
C VAL A 40 33.96 7.25 2.53
N ILE A 41 32.65 7.18 2.32
CA ILE A 41 31.67 7.75 3.26
C ILE A 41 31.71 7.05 4.62
N ASN A 42 31.76 5.71 4.64
CA ASN A 42 31.86 4.94 5.88
C ASN A 42 33.14 5.29 6.68
N HIS A 43 34.26 5.50 5.99
CA HIS A 43 35.50 5.95 6.63
C HIS A 43 35.39 7.39 7.15
N LEU A 44 34.75 8.29 6.41
CA LEU A 44 34.57 9.69 6.84
C LEU A 44 33.61 9.83 8.02
N LEU A 45 32.65 8.91 8.17
CA LEU A 45 31.70 8.86 9.27
C LEU A 45 32.18 8.02 10.47
N GLU A 46 33.31 7.33 10.34
CA GLU A 46 33.87 6.43 11.38
C GLU A 46 32.85 5.39 11.89
N LEU A 47 31.98 4.89 11.01
CA LEU A 47 30.95 3.91 11.37
C LEU A 47 31.57 2.57 11.75
N LYS A 48 31.11 1.98 12.87
CA LYS A 48 31.54 0.64 13.33
C LYS A 48 31.14 -0.48 12.37
N GLU A 49 29.97 -0.33 11.74
CA GLU A 49 29.44 -1.26 10.75
C GLU A 49 29.32 -0.54 9.41
N SER A 50 29.81 -1.17 8.34
CA SER A 50 29.81 -0.59 7.00
C SER A 50 28.38 -0.56 6.45
N GLN A 51 27.83 0.64 6.25
CA GLN A 51 26.51 0.81 5.66
C GLN A 51 26.62 1.05 4.15
N PRO A 52 25.81 0.40 3.31
CA PRO A 52 25.81 0.67 1.88
C PRO A 52 25.10 1.99 1.58
N PHE A 53 25.74 2.84 0.78
CA PHE A 53 25.17 4.09 0.27
C PHE A 53 24.97 4.03 -1.26
N ASP A 54 23.94 4.72 -1.72
CA ASP A 54 23.71 5.06 -3.12
C ASP A 54 24.02 6.54 -3.37
N PHE A 55 24.35 6.86 -4.62
CA PHE A 55 24.88 8.18 -5.00
C PHE A 55 24.12 8.74 -6.20
N LEU A 56 23.82 10.04 -6.12
CA LEU A 56 23.13 10.82 -7.14
C LEU A 56 24.04 11.97 -7.59
N ILE A 57 24.14 12.18 -8.89
CA ILE A 57 24.80 13.34 -9.48
C ILE A 57 23.83 13.99 -10.45
N GLN A 58 23.47 15.26 -10.22
CA GLN A 58 22.50 16.00 -11.03
C GLN A 58 21.16 15.25 -11.22
N GLY A 59 20.64 14.62 -10.16
CA GLY A 59 19.39 13.86 -10.24
C GLY A 59 19.51 12.46 -10.84
N LYS A 60 20.71 12.00 -11.22
CA LYS A 60 20.92 10.66 -11.83
C LYS A 60 21.73 9.75 -10.93
N LEU A 61 21.27 8.50 -10.79
CA LEU A 61 21.97 7.47 -10.02
C LEU A 61 23.30 7.07 -10.65
N VAL A 62 24.34 6.99 -9.81
CA VAL A 62 25.67 6.54 -10.22
C VAL A 62 25.72 5.01 -10.22
N ARG A 63 25.48 4.41 -11.38
CA ARG A 63 25.55 2.94 -11.59
C ARG A 63 26.84 2.46 -12.26
N VAL A 64 27.67 3.39 -12.72
CA VAL A 64 28.95 3.12 -13.40
C VAL A 64 30.08 3.87 -12.67
N PRO A 65 31.35 3.48 -12.85
CA PRO A 65 32.48 4.23 -12.30
C PRO A 65 32.44 5.72 -12.71
N LEU A 66 32.92 6.60 -11.83
CA LEU A 66 32.84 8.05 -11.98
C LEU A 66 33.34 8.55 -13.35
N HIS A 67 34.47 8.06 -13.84
CA HIS A 67 34.99 8.48 -15.16
C HIS A 67 34.00 8.20 -16.30
N LYS A 68 33.32 7.05 -16.30
CA LYS A 68 32.30 6.73 -17.33
C LYS A 68 31.07 7.61 -17.16
N PHE A 69 30.66 7.87 -15.92
CA PHE A 69 29.52 8.72 -15.64
C PHE A 69 29.75 10.16 -16.12
N ILE A 70 30.93 10.72 -15.85
CA ILE A 70 31.36 12.06 -16.26
C ILE A 70 31.39 12.16 -17.79
N LEU A 71 31.99 11.17 -18.47
CA LEU A 71 32.04 11.11 -19.93
C LEU A 71 30.64 11.04 -20.55
N ASN A 72 29.77 10.17 -20.02
CA ASN A 72 28.41 9.98 -20.55
C ASN A 72 27.53 11.22 -20.38
N ASN A 73 27.74 11.99 -19.30
CA ASN A 73 26.99 13.21 -19.03
C ASN A 73 27.72 14.49 -19.49
N ARG A 74 28.85 14.36 -20.22
CA ARG A 74 29.65 15.48 -20.76
C ARG A 74 30.04 16.50 -19.69
N MET A 75 30.42 16.03 -18.52
CA MET A 75 30.83 16.89 -17.40
C MET A 75 32.33 17.20 -17.46
N SER A 76 32.72 18.38 -16.96
CA SER A 76 34.12 18.74 -16.78
C SER A 76 34.74 17.94 -15.63
N THR A 77 36.00 17.53 -15.78
CA THR A 77 36.80 16.93 -14.71
C THR A 77 37.47 17.96 -13.80
N GLU A 78 37.47 19.24 -14.20
CA GLU A 78 38.07 20.34 -13.44
C GLU A 78 37.11 20.92 -12.39
N ASP A 79 35.81 20.81 -12.65
CA ASP A 79 34.76 21.31 -11.77
C ASP A 79 34.56 20.41 -10.56
N ILE A 80 34.11 21.00 -9.46
CA ILE A 80 33.74 20.27 -8.25
C ILE A 80 32.40 19.58 -8.50
N ILE A 81 32.40 18.25 -8.52
CA ILE A 81 31.18 17.47 -8.71
C ILE A 81 30.49 17.31 -7.38
N THR A 82 29.27 17.82 -7.28
CA THR A 82 28.42 17.57 -6.10
C THR A 82 27.77 16.19 -6.25
N ILE A 83 28.07 15.32 -5.29
CA ILE A 83 27.53 13.97 -5.19
C ILE A 83 26.61 13.96 -3.97
N GLU A 84 25.32 13.79 -4.22
CA GLU A 84 24.36 13.55 -3.16
C GLU A 84 24.38 12.06 -2.81
N TYR A 85 24.35 11.72 -1.53
CA TYR A 85 24.35 10.32 -1.07
C TYR A 85 23.25 10.06 -0.06
N PHE A 86 22.74 8.84 -0.09
CA PHE A 86 21.69 8.37 0.80
C PHE A 86 21.85 6.87 1.07
N PRO A 87 21.34 6.35 2.19
CA PRO A 87 21.39 4.93 2.50
C PRO A 87 20.80 4.11 1.36
N ALA A 88 21.54 3.12 0.87
CA ALA A 88 21.00 2.22 -0.13
C ALA A 88 19.92 1.35 0.49
N ALA A 89 18.80 1.19 -0.20
CA ALA A 89 17.81 0.18 0.15
C ALA A 89 18.44 -1.21 0.02
N SER A 90 18.75 -1.85 1.14
CA SER A 90 19.12 -3.26 1.17
C SER A 90 17.84 -4.08 1.29
N LEU A 91 17.47 -4.76 0.21
CA LEU A 91 16.59 -5.92 0.34
C LEU A 91 17.45 -7.03 0.92
N SER A 92 17.06 -7.59 2.07
CA SER A 92 17.72 -8.79 2.59
C SER A 92 17.48 -9.93 1.60
N ASP A 93 18.55 -10.58 1.13
CA ASP A 93 18.44 -11.70 0.18
C ASP A 93 17.72 -12.92 0.80
N GLU A 94 17.66 -12.98 2.13
CA GLU A 94 16.95 -14.01 2.89
C GLU A 94 15.56 -13.50 3.30
N SER A 95 14.62 -13.50 2.35
CA SER A 95 13.20 -13.38 2.69
C SER A 95 12.67 -14.75 3.12
N GLU A 96 11.99 -14.83 4.27
CA GLU A 96 11.30 -16.06 4.66
C GLU A 96 10.15 -16.34 3.69
N ASN A 97 10.14 -17.55 3.11
CA ASN A 97 9.05 -18.00 2.27
C ASN A 97 7.98 -18.67 3.13
N ILE A 98 6.78 -18.10 3.14
CA ILE A 98 5.65 -18.64 3.90
C ILE A 98 4.76 -19.45 2.97
N GLU A 99 4.51 -20.72 3.30
CA GLU A 99 3.62 -21.58 2.52
C GLU A 99 2.15 -21.16 2.67
N ALA A 100 1.54 -20.83 1.54
CA ALA A 100 0.12 -20.53 1.43
C ALA A 100 -0.66 -21.78 0.99
N PRO A 101 -1.91 -21.97 1.46
CA PRO A 101 -2.72 -23.15 1.13
C PRO A 101 -3.19 -23.18 -0.33
N SER A 102 -3.12 -22.05 -1.04
CA SER A 102 -3.46 -21.92 -2.46
C SER A 102 -2.78 -20.66 -3.03
N TRP A 103 -3.11 -20.30 -4.27
CA TRP A 103 -2.67 -19.04 -4.87
C TRP A 103 -3.12 -17.86 -4.01
N VAL A 104 -2.17 -16.99 -3.68
CA VAL A 104 -2.43 -15.74 -2.97
C VAL A 104 -2.97 -14.74 -3.98
N GLY A 105 -4.18 -14.24 -3.74
CA GLY A 105 -4.85 -13.28 -4.60
C GLY A 105 -4.58 -11.84 -4.21
N SER A 106 -4.50 -11.56 -2.92
CA SER A 106 -4.25 -10.23 -2.39
C SER A 106 -3.54 -10.32 -1.05
N ILE A 107 -2.68 -9.36 -0.78
CA ILE A 107 -2.03 -9.17 0.50
C ILE A 107 -2.28 -7.72 0.89
N ASP A 108 -2.59 -7.49 2.15
CA ASP A 108 -2.59 -6.15 2.71
C ASP A 108 -2.13 -6.19 4.17
N ASN A 109 -1.65 -5.07 4.70
CA ASN A 109 -1.15 -4.99 6.06
C ASN A 109 -1.73 -3.80 6.81
N SER A 110 -2.05 -4.04 8.09
CA SER A 110 -2.25 -2.99 9.07
C SER A 110 -0.95 -2.78 9.86
N ALA A 111 -0.97 -1.89 10.85
CA ALA A 111 0.18 -1.65 11.73
C ALA A 111 0.62 -2.87 12.54
N THR A 112 -0.20 -3.93 12.66
CA THR A 112 0.11 -5.10 13.50
C THR A 112 -0.13 -6.44 12.83
N VAL A 113 -0.84 -6.48 11.70
CA VAL A 113 -1.21 -7.74 11.03
C VAL A 113 -0.99 -7.61 9.53
N VAL A 114 -0.41 -8.65 8.93
CA VAL A 114 -0.44 -8.89 7.48
C VAL A 114 -1.54 -9.91 7.20
N ALA A 115 -2.44 -9.60 6.27
CA ALA A 115 -3.52 -10.48 5.85
C ALA A 115 -3.28 -10.95 4.41
N SER A 116 -3.36 -12.26 4.19
CA SER A 116 -3.18 -12.90 2.88
C SER A 116 -4.45 -13.63 2.47
N GLY A 117 -5.13 -13.13 1.43
CA GLY A 117 -6.33 -13.74 0.87
C GLY A 117 -6.00 -14.74 -0.21
N CYS A 118 -6.47 -15.98 -0.05
CA CYS A 118 -6.18 -17.09 -0.96
C CYS A 118 -7.35 -17.42 -1.89
N TYR A 119 -7.04 -18.05 -3.02
CA TYR A 119 -8.03 -18.49 -4.03
C TYR A 119 -8.93 -19.64 -3.55
N ASN A 120 -8.62 -20.28 -2.43
CA ASN A 120 -9.49 -21.28 -1.79
C ASN A 120 -10.49 -20.67 -0.80
N GLY A 121 -10.61 -19.34 -0.74
CA GLY A 121 -11.55 -18.66 0.16
C GLY A 121 -11.04 -18.45 1.59
N GLN A 122 -9.80 -18.87 1.89
CA GLN A 122 -9.17 -18.66 3.19
C GLN A 122 -8.38 -17.37 3.26
N VAL A 123 -8.36 -16.76 4.45
CA VAL A 123 -7.44 -15.68 4.79
C VAL A 123 -6.51 -16.18 5.89
N LYS A 124 -5.21 -16.00 5.68
CA LYS A 124 -4.19 -16.19 6.72
C LYS A 124 -3.73 -14.85 7.26
N PHE A 125 -3.43 -14.83 8.55
CA PHE A 125 -2.93 -13.67 9.26
C PHE A 125 -1.53 -13.93 9.79
N PHE A 126 -0.67 -12.93 9.66
CA PHE A 126 0.70 -12.96 10.14
C PHE A 126 0.98 -11.73 10.99
N ASP A 127 1.84 -11.88 11.99
CA ASP A 127 2.38 -10.77 12.77
C ASP A 127 3.28 -9.88 11.87
N THR A 128 3.18 -8.57 11.98
CA THR A 128 4.02 -7.64 11.18
C THR A 128 5.48 -7.62 11.63
N GLU A 129 5.77 -7.91 12.89
CA GLU A 129 7.15 -7.86 13.39
C GLU A 129 7.95 -9.10 13.00
N ASN A 130 7.37 -10.28 13.22
CA ASN A 130 8.07 -11.55 13.06
C ASN A 130 7.55 -12.41 11.90
N LEU A 131 6.51 -11.96 11.18
CA LEU A 131 5.85 -12.71 10.09
C LEU A 131 5.33 -14.11 10.47
N ASN A 132 5.21 -14.39 11.77
CA ASN A 132 4.67 -15.64 12.28
C ASN A 132 3.17 -15.74 12.01
N GLU A 133 2.68 -16.92 11.64
CA GLU A 133 1.25 -17.19 11.46
C GLU A 133 0.52 -17.06 12.81
N ILE A 134 -0.40 -16.10 12.90
CA ILE A 134 -1.19 -15.83 14.11
C ILE A 134 -2.59 -16.44 14.05
N GLY A 135 -3.09 -16.78 12.85
CA GLY A 135 -4.37 -17.45 12.68
C GLY A 135 -4.87 -17.45 11.24
N ASN A 136 -6.01 -18.12 11.02
CA ASN A 136 -6.67 -18.20 9.74
C ASN A 136 -8.20 -18.16 9.87
N ILE A 137 -8.88 -17.73 8.81
CA ILE A 137 -10.34 -17.79 8.70
C ILE A 137 -10.76 -18.36 7.35
N GLN A 138 -11.83 -19.15 7.35
CA GLN A 138 -12.56 -19.47 6.12
C GLN A 138 -13.54 -18.33 5.85
N ALA A 139 -13.15 -17.40 5.00
CA ALA A 139 -13.93 -16.19 4.77
C ALA A 139 -15.01 -16.41 3.70
N HIS A 140 -14.66 -17.07 2.60
CA HIS A 140 -15.53 -17.28 1.44
C HIS A 140 -15.47 -18.72 0.94
N GLU A 141 -16.46 -19.13 0.14
CA GLU A 141 -16.43 -20.42 -0.57
C GLU A 141 -15.73 -20.28 -1.93
N ASP A 142 -15.80 -19.08 -2.51
CA ASP A 142 -15.15 -18.74 -3.77
C ASP A 142 -13.83 -17.97 -3.57
N PRO A 143 -12.99 -17.90 -4.60
CA PRO A 143 -11.69 -17.22 -4.53
C PRO A 143 -11.75 -15.76 -4.08
N ILE A 144 -10.88 -15.41 -3.13
CA ILE A 144 -10.67 -14.03 -2.68
C ILE A 144 -9.85 -13.27 -3.72
N ARG A 145 -10.28 -12.05 -4.03
CA ARG A 145 -9.68 -11.15 -5.03
C ARG A 145 -8.99 -9.94 -4.42
N ALA A 146 -9.57 -9.39 -3.37
CA ALA A 146 -8.97 -8.29 -2.63
C ALA A 146 -9.13 -8.50 -1.13
N VAL A 147 -8.12 -8.09 -0.38
CA VAL A 147 -8.12 -8.01 1.08
C VAL A 147 -7.69 -6.60 1.45
N LEU A 148 -8.34 -6.03 2.46
CA LEU A 148 -8.02 -4.73 3.01
C LEU A 148 -7.97 -4.82 4.53
N ALA A 149 -6.89 -4.39 5.18
CA ALA A 149 -6.67 -4.47 6.62
C ALA A 149 -6.42 -3.07 7.19
N TRP A 150 -7.20 -2.67 8.20
CA TRP A 150 -7.05 -1.37 8.83
C TRP A 150 -7.51 -1.39 10.29
N ASN A 151 -7.27 -0.28 10.98
CA ASN A 151 -7.74 -0.09 12.34
C ASN A 151 -8.89 0.88 12.40
N ARG A 152 -9.95 0.50 13.11
CA ARG A 152 -11.08 1.38 13.43
C ARG A 152 -11.04 1.79 14.89
N ALA A 153 -11.30 3.07 15.15
CA ALA A 153 -11.46 3.56 16.50
C ALA A 153 -12.89 3.28 16.98
N SER A 154 -13.03 2.47 18.04
CA SER A 154 -14.31 2.19 18.69
C SER A 154 -14.23 2.66 20.14
N GLY A 155 -14.58 3.91 20.39
CA GLY A 155 -14.46 4.50 21.73
C GLY A 155 -13.00 4.62 22.16
N ASN A 156 -12.63 3.97 23.27
CA ASN A 156 -11.25 3.98 23.81
C ASN A 156 -10.41 2.76 23.37
N THR A 157 -10.92 1.94 22.46
CA THR A 157 -10.21 0.76 21.95
C THR A 157 -10.08 0.81 20.42
N SER A 158 -8.99 0.22 19.91
CA SER A 158 -8.83 -0.02 18.48
C SER A 158 -9.35 -1.42 18.12
N VAL A 159 -10.11 -1.50 17.04
CA VAL A 159 -10.60 -2.74 16.45
C VAL A 159 -9.87 -2.97 15.15
N GLN A 160 -9.07 -4.03 15.11
CA GLN A 160 -8.44 -4.49 13.87
C GLN A 160 -9.55 -5.01 12.97
N THR A 161 -9.68 -4.41 11.80
CA THR A 161 -10.76 -4.67 10.85
C THR A 161 -10.19 -5.11 9.53
N ILE A 162 -10.81 -6.14 8.94
CA ILE A 162 -10.41 -6.68 7.65
C ILE A 162 -11.63 -6.79 6.76
N ALA A 163 -11.52 -6.35 5.52
CA ALA A 163 -12.50 -6.60 4.48
C ALA A 163 -11.95 -7.60 3.47
N THR A 164 -12.79 -8.55 3.07
CA THR A 164 -12.48 -9.58 2.09
C THR A 164 -13.47 -9.50 0.95
N ALA A 165 -12.98 -9.37 -0.27
CA ALA A 165 -13.77 -9.34 -1.50
C ALA A 165 -13.57 -10.62 -2.28
N SER A 166 -14.66 -11.24 -2.74
CA SER A 166 -14.62 -12.54 -3.40
C SER A 166 -15.37 -12.56 -4.73
N LYS A 167 -15.06 -13.59 -5.50
CA LYS A 167 -15.79 -13.98 -6.71
C LYS A 167 -17.24 -14.40 -6.42
N ASP A 168 -17.58 -14.72 -5.16
CA ASP A 168 -18.97 -14.98 -4.72
C ASP A 168 -19.89 -13.74 -4.72
N GLN A 169 -19.39 -12.58 -5.18
CA GLN A 169 -20.17 -11.33 -5.29
C GLN A 169 -20.51 -10.71 -3.93
N THR A 170 -19.78 -11.08 -2.89
CA THR A 170 -19.92 -10.50 -1.55
C THR A 170 -18.62 -9.89 -1.08
N VAL A 171 -18.75 -8.86 -0.24
CA VAL A 171 -17.67 -8.42 0.63
C VAL A 171 -18.03 -8.76 2.06
N LYS A 172 -17.09 -9.31 2.82
CA LYS A 172 -17.27 -9.60 4.25
C LYS A 172 -16.33 -8.74 5.07
N VAL A 173 -16.84 -8.21 6.18
CA VAL A 173 -16.10 -7.37 7.11
C VAL A 173 -15.94 -8.12 8.43
N TRP A 174 -14.70 -8.25 8.86
CA TRP A 174 -14.26 -9.00 10.02
C TRP A 174 -13.65 -8.05 11.04
N GLY A 175 -13.92 -8.28 12.32
CA GLY A 175 -13.35 -7.49 13.41
C GLY A 175 -12.71 -8.36 14.48
N ALA A 176 -11.58 -7.89 15.01
CA ALA A 176 -10.88 -8.47 16.14
C ALA A 176 -10.56 -7.39 17.18
N THR A 177 -10.83 -7.67 18.46
CA THR A 177 -10.55 -6.78 19.58
C THR A 177 -9.40 -7.34 20.42
N GLY A 178 -8.46 -6.48 20.85
CA GLY A 178 -7.42 -6.87 21.79
C GLY A 178 -6.23 -7.62 21.19
N GLY A 179 -5.94 -7.41 19.90
CA GLY A 179 -4.72 -7.91 19.24
C GLY A 179 -4.67 -9.42 18.98
N ALA A 180 -5.63 -10.19 19.51
CA ALA A 180 -5.75 -11.61 19.17
C ALA A 180 -6.33 -11.78 17.75
N ALA A 181 -5.75 -12.67 16.95
CA ALA A 181 -6.17 -13.00 15.58
C ALA A 181 -7.54 -13.72 15.49
N ASN A 182 -8.41 -13.55 16.48
CA ASN A 182 -9.75 -14.10 16.53
C ASN A 182 -10.72 -13.17 15.81
N TYR A 183 -10.64 -13.15 14.48
CA TYR A 183 -11.52 -12.37 13.63
C TYR A 183 -12.93 -12.96 13.61
N THR A 184 -13.92 -12.13 13.94
CA THR A 184 -15.34 -12.49 13.91
C THR A 184 -16.04 -11.74 12.79
N LEU A 185 -16.98 -12.41 12.11
CA LEU A 185 -17.74 -11.80 11.03
C LEU A 185 -18.70 -10.75 11.60
N GLN A 186 -18.47 -9.49 11.26
CA GLN A 186 -19.28 -8.36 11.71
C GLN A 186 -20.37 -8.00 10.69
N ALA A 187 -20.01 -8.00 9.40
CA ALA A 187 -20.94 -7.66 8.34
C ALA A 187 -20.73 -8.47 7.06
N THR A 188 -21.83 -8.68 6.35
CA THR A 188 -21.84 -9.15 4.95
C THR A 188 -22.41 -8.02 4.10
N LEU A 189 -21.75 -7.73 2.98
CA LEU A 189 -22.10 -6.66 2.04
C LEU A 189 -22.55 -7.30 0.71
N PRO A 190 -23.82 -7.74 0.61
CA PRO A 190 -24.37 -8.30 -0.62
C PRO A 190 -24.85 -7.20 -1.58
N GLY A 191 -24.93 -7.52 -2.88
CA GLY A 191 -25.54 -6.64 -3.88
C GLY A 191 -24.66 -6.31 -5.09
N HIS A 192 -23.43 -6.83 -5.12
CA HIS A 192 -22.59 -6.77 -6.32
C HIS A 192 -23.21 -7.58 -7.46
N MET A 193 -23.03 -7.11 -8.69
CA MET A 193 -23.56 -7.81 -9.87
C MET A 193 -22.70 -9.00 -10.28
N THR A 194 -21.42 -8.95 -9.96
CA THR A 194 -20.38 -9.89 -10.38
C THR A 194 -19.26 -9.94 -9.34
N SER A 195 -18.21 -10.72 -9.61
CA SER A 195 -16.98 -10.80 -8.82
C SER A 195 -16.50 -9.42 -8.35
N VAL A 196 -16.12 -9.31 -7.07
CA VAL A 196 -15.59 -8.09 -6.48
C VAL A 196 -14.07 -8.13 -6.57
N GLU A 197 -13.48 -7.18 -7.28
CA GLU A 197 -12.07 -7.23 -7.66
C GLU A 197 -11.18 -6.30 -6.84
N SER A 198 -11.75 -5.24 -6.26
CA SER A 198 -10.97 -4.21 -5.59
C SER A 198 -11.70 -3.61 -4.39
N LEU A 199 -10.93 -3.21 -3.38
CA LEU A 199 -11.39 -2.62 -2.12
C LEU A 199 -10.53 -1.38 -1.79
N ALA A 200 -11.15 -0.35 -1.19
CA ALA A 200 -10.42 0.77 -0.60
C ALA A 200 -11.25 1.44 0.51
N LEU A 201 -10.59 2.10 1.46
CA LEU A 201 -11.26 3.00 2.38
C LEU A 201 -11.37 4.38 1.75
N TRP A 202 -12.53 5.01 1.89
CA TRP A 202 -12.68 6.41 1.52
C TRP A 202 -12.15 7.28 2.66
N GLU A 203 -11.03 7.95 2.45
CA GLU A 203 -10.37 8.68 3.53
C GLU A 203 -11.09 9.97 3.96
N ALA A 204 -11.85 10.58 3.03
CA ALA A 204 -12.59 11.81 3.33
C ALA A 204 -13.83 11.56 4.21
N GLU A 205 -14.45 10.38 4.11
CA GLU A 205 -15.56 9.96 4.95
C GLU A 205 -15.14 8.76 5.78
N GLN A 206 -14.79 9.01 7.05
CA GLN A 206 -14.39 7.96 7.98
C GLN A 206 -15.38 6.80 7.95
N ASN A 207 -14.84 5.57 8.03
CA ASN A 207 -15.63 4.35 8.13
C ASN A 207 -16.49 4.04 6.88
N THR A 208 -16.18 4.63 5.72
CA THR A 208 -16.79 4.21 4.46
C THR A 208 -15.84 3.30 3.68
N LEU A 209 -16.31 2.09 3.39
CA LEU A 209 -15.61 1.14 2.51
C LEU A 209 -16.12 1.30 1.08
N LEU A 210 -15.20 1.24 0.13
CA LEU A 210 -15.49 1.22 -1.30
C LEU A 210 -15.14 -0.16 -1.86
N SER A 211 -15.99 -0.67 -2.75
CA SER A 211 -15.72 -1.90 -3.48
C SER A 211 -16.06 -1.77 -4.96
N GLY A 212 -15.18 -2.30 -5.82
CA GLY A 212 -15.33 -2.30 -7.27
C GLY A 212 -15.59 -3.70 -7.80
N ASP A 213 -16.63 -3.85 -8.63
CA ASP A 213 -16.97 -5.13 -9.25
C ASP A 213 -16.43 -5.28 -10.69
N TRP A 214 -16.45 -6.52 -11.18
CA TRP A 214 -16.09 -6.87 -12.55
C TRP A 214 -17.05 -6.27 -13.60
N ALA A 215 -18.26 -5.90 -13.21
CA ALA A 215 -19.22 -5.26 -14.09
C ALA A 215 -18.92 -3.77 -14.30
N GLY A 216 -18.03 -3.14 -13.54
CA GLY A 216 -17.70 -1.71 -13.68
C GLY A 216 -18.45 -0.79 -12.72
N ASN A 217 -19.04 -1.33 -11.65
CA ASN A 217 -19.74 -0.57 -10.63
C ASN A 217 -18.88 -0.39 -9.37
N VAL A 218 -18.98 0.79 -8.77
CA VAL A 218 -18.43 1.09 -7.45
C VAL A 218 -19.57 1.16 -6.44
N PHE A 219 -19.38 0.52 -5.30
CA PHE A 219 -20.32 0.52 -4.18
C PHE A 219 -19.66 1.18 -2.98
N ALA A 220 -20.41 2.05 -2.30
CA ALA A 220 -19.98 2.64 -1.03
C ALA A 220 -20.79 2.06 0.13
N TRP A 221 -20.11 1.69 1.21
CA TRP A 221 -20.68 1.00 2.36
C TRP A 221 -20.36 1.77 3.63
N ASP A 222 -21.40 2.16 4.36
CA ASP A 222 -21.25 2.81 5.67
C ASP A 222 -21.03 1.76 6.77
N LEU A 223 -19.83 1.76 7.36
CA LEU A 223 -19.45 0.83 8.43
C LEU A 223 -19.66 1.41 9.84
N SER A 224 -20.17 2.65 9.96
CA SER A 224 -20.45 3.30 11.26
C SER A 224 -21.45 2.52 12.12
N VAL A 225 -22.36 1.80 11.46
CA VAL A 225 -23.35 0.93 12.11
C VAL A 225 -22.68 -0.16 12.96
N LEU A 226 -21.48 -0.61 12.59
CA LEU A 226 -20.76 -1.65 13.31
C LEU A 226 -20.21 -1.16 14.66
N ASP A 227 -19.84 0.12 14.76
CA ASP A 227 -19.35 0.71 16.01
C ASP A 227 -20.49 1.00 16.99
N ALA A 228 -21.66 1.38 16.47
CA ALA A 228 -22.89 1.55 17.25
C ALA A 228 -23.35 0.23 17.91
N ASN A 229 -23.21 -0.89 17.19
CA ASN A 229 -23.60 -2.20 17.72
C ASN A 229 -22.67 -2.64 18.87
N ASN A 230 -21.36 -2.42 18.75
CA ASN A 230 -20.39 -2.80 19.79
C ASN A 230 -20.54 -2.00 21.09
N THR A 231 -20.93 -0.72 21.01
CA THR A 231 -21.18 0.13 22.19
C THR A 231 -22.48 -0.24 22.91
N SER A 232 -23.51 -0.66 22.19
CA SER A 232 -24.79 -1.07 22.78
C SER A 232 -24.73 -2.38 23.58
N SER A 233 -23.82 -3.29 23.25
CA SER A 233 -23.62 -4.54 23.99
C SER A 233 -22.86 -4.39 25.32
N ALA A 234 -22.22 -3.24 25.55
CA ALA A 234 -21.49 -2.95 26.80
C ALA A 234 -22.35 -2.20 27.84
N ALA A 235 -23.50 -1.65 27.44
CA ALA A 235 -24.34 -0.80 28.28
C ALA A 235 -25.82 -1.18 28.20
N ASN A 236 -26.19 -2.36 28.72
CA ASN A 236 -27.48 -2.58 29.38
C ASN A 236 -27.59 -4.00 29.97
N GLY A 237 -27.33 -4.12 31.26
CA GLY A 237 -27.86 -5.22 32.07
C GLY A 237 -29.38 -5.06 32.19
N GLY A 238 -30.14 -5.72 31.32
CA GLY A 238 -31.61 -5.67 31.33
C GLY A 238 -32.21 -6.84 30.56
N ALA A 239 -32.64 -7.87 31.28
CA ALA A 239 -33.05 -9.17 30.77
C ALA A 239 -34.28 -9.16 29.84
N LYS A 240 -34.26 -9.98 28.78
CA LYS A 240 -35.40 -10.82 28.39
C LYS A 240 -34.93 -12.26 28.09
N LYS A 241 -35.19 -13.15 29.04
CA LYS A 241 -34.99 -14.61 28.95
C LYS A 241 -35.76 -15.19 27.77
N LYS A 242 -35.08 -15.90 26.86
CA LYS A 242 -35.69 -16.94 26.02
C LYS A 242 -34.94 -18.25 26.27
N ARG A 243 -35.72 -19.30 26.53
CA ARG A 243 -35.32 -20.61 27.08
C ARG A 243 -34.22 -21.31 26.27
N LYS A 244 -33.27 -21.89 27.02
CA LYS A 244 -32.22 -22.81 26.58
C LYS A 244 -32.83 -24.16 26.22
N ASN A 245 -32.49 -24.71 25.05
CA ASN A 245 -32.45 -26.16 24.84
C ASN A 245 -31.06 -26.48 24.28
N SER A 246 -30.43 -27.47 24.89
CA SER A 246 -29.09 -27.96 24.62
C SER A 246 -29.08 -28.96 23.47
N GLU A 247 -28.17 -28.77 22.51
CA GLU A 247 -27.12 -29.71 22.11
C GLU A 247 -26.39 -29.13 20.88
N GLY A 248 -25.09 -29.40 20.78
CA GLY A 248 -24.12 -28.54 20.11
C GLY A 248 -24.36 -28.31 18.61
N ASP A 249 -24.26 -27.05 18.20
CA ASP A 249 -23.59 -26.68 16.97
C ASP A 249 -23.22 -25.20 16.99
N ALA A 250 -22.23 -24.86 16.16
CA ALA A 250 -21.42 -23.64 16.15
C ALA A 250 -22.10 -22.29 16.48
N MET A 251 -21.29 -21.43 17.07
CA MET A 251 -21.55 -20.02 17.37
C MET A 251 -21.77 -19.22 16.07
N VAL A 252 -22.97 -19.28 15.49
CA VAL A 252 -23.38 -18.36 14.41
C VAL A 252 -23.91 -17.09 15.06
N THR A 253 -23.02 -16.16 15.38
CA THR A 253 -23.43 -14.77 15.58
C THR A 253 -23.87 -14.24 14.23
N SER A 254 -25.18 -14.02 14.06
CA SER A 254 -25.77 -13.52 12.81
C SER A 254 -25.07 -12.23 12.39
N ALA A 255 -24.30 -12.31 11.30
CA ALA A 255 -23.63 -11.16 10.71
C ALA A 255 -24.65 -10.11 10.26
N THR A 256 -24.31 -8.83 10.40
CA THR A 256 -25.20 -7.75 9.93
C THR A 256 -25.10 -7.65 8.42
N GLU A 257 -26.20 -7.84 7.70
CA GLU A 257 -26.24 -7.54 6.28
C GLU A 257 -26.42 -6.03 6.08
N LEU A 258 -25.44 -5.38 5.46
CA LEU A 258 -25.51 -3.96 5.13
C LEU A 258 -25.95 -3.76 3.69
N LYS A 259 -26.70 -2.68 3.46
CA LYS A 259 -27.04 -2.23 2.10
C LYS A 259 -26.05 -1.15 1.67
N PRO A 260 -25.76 -1.04 0.36
CA PRO A 260 -24.88 0.01 -0.13
C PRO A 260 -25.52 1.39 0.11
N LYS A 261 -24.71 2.35 0.54
CA LYS A 261 -25.10 3.77 0.70
C LYS A 261 -25.48 4.36 -0.66
N PHE A 262 -24.67 4.08 -1.67
CA PHE A 262 -24.94 4.37 -3.07
C PHE A 262 -24.12 3.44 -3.97
N THR A 263 -24.51 3.38 -5.24
CA THR A 263 -23.83 2.63 -6.30
C THR A 263 -23.62 3.55 -7.49
N ILE A 264 -22.41 3.57 -8.05
CA ILE A 264 -22.04 4.36 -9.21
C ILE A 264 -21.61 3.42 -10.32
N LYS A 265 -22.19 3.57 -11.52
CA LYS A 265 -21.68 2.94 -12.74
C LYS A 265 -20.45 3.72 -13.21
N ALA A 266 -19.28 3.32 -12.72
CA ALA A 266 -18.04 4.05 -12.96
C ALA A 266 -17.44 3.76 -14.33
N HIS A 267 -17.47 2.48 -14.74
CA HIS A 267 -16.75 1.97 -15.89
C HIS A 267 -17.60 1.04 -16.76
N GLY A 268 -17.19 0.88 -18.02
CA GLY A 268 -17.82 -0.03 -18.97
C GLY A 268 -17.39 -1.49 -18.82
N GLN A 269 -16.27 -1.73 -18.15
CA GLN A 269 -15.69 -3.05 -17.90
C GLN A 269 -15.18 -3.16 -16.45
N SER A 270 -14.53 -4.28 -16.14
CA SER A 270 -14.01 -4.61 -14.81
C SER A 270 -13.16 -3.50 -14.20
N ILE A 271 -13.43 -3.19 -12.92
CA ILE A 271 -12.62 -2.28 -12.12
C ILE A 271 -11.45 -3.07 -11.56
N SER A 272 -10.25 -2.80 -12.07
CA SER A 272 -9.03 -3.49 -11.68
C SER A 272 -8.36 -2.87 -10.45
N GLY A 273 -8.72 -1.63 -10.10
CA GLY A 273 -8.19 -0.96 -8.92
C GLY A 273 -9.05 0.22 -8.50
N ILE A 274 -9.13 0.41 -7.19
CA ILE A 274 -9.76 1.56 -6.54
C ILE A 274 -8.82 2.06 -5.46
N SER A 275 -8.63 3.37 -5.40
CA SER A 275 -7.92 4.02 -4.30
C SER A 275 -8.79 5.15 -3.76
N GLY A 276 -9.10 5.07 -2.47
CA GLY A 276 -9.89 6.08 -1.77
C GLY A 276 -9.03 7.18 -1.13
N ALA A 277 -7.74 7.20 -1.46
CA ALA A 277 -6.74 8.12 -0.94
C ALA A 277 -6.32 9.12 -2.03
N SER A 278 -6.68 10.38 -1.83
CA SER A 278 -6.09 11.52 -2.52
C SER A 278 -6.20 12.74 -1.61
N ARG A 279 -5.23 13.66 -1.68
CA ARG A 279 -5.12 14.87 -0.84
C ARG A 279 -6.42 15.67 -0.68
N ASN A 280 -7.36 15.56 -1.62
CA ASN A 280 -8.62 16.31 -1.65
C ASN A 280 -9.87 15.44 -1.40
N GLY A 281 -9.72 14.18 -0.98
CA GLY A 281 -10.83 13.25 -0.82
C GLY A 281 -11.36 12.65 -2.12
N THR A 282 -10.65 12.88 -3.22
CA THR A 282 -10.94 12.34 -4.55
C THR A 282 -10.64 10.84 -4.58
N VAL A 283 -11.59 10.05 -5.09
CA VAL A 283 -11.40 8.61 -5.29
C VAL A 283 -10.96 8.35 -6.72
N VAL A 284 -9.95 7.50 -6.90
CA VAL A 284 -9.45 7.14 -8.21
C VAL A 284 -9.80 5.69 -8.50
N THR A 285 -10.34 5.43 -9.69
CA THR A 285 -10.67 4.10 -10.19
C THR A 285 -9.97 3.84 -11.50
N CYS A 286 -9.55 2.60 -11.74
CA CYS A 286 -8.99 2.18 -13.03
C CYS A 286 -9.68 0.91 -13.54
N SER A 287 -9.73 0.76 -14.86
CA SER A 287 -10.51 -0.31 -15.48
C SER A 287 -9.86 -0.89 -16.75
N TRP A 288 -10.35 -2.08 -17.08
CA TRP A 288 -10.15 -2.74 -18.36
C TRP A 288 -10.81 -2.01 -19.54
N ASP A 289 -11.63 -0.98 -19.31
CA ASP A 289 -12.19 -0.13 -20.37
C ASP A 289 -11.20 0.92 -20.93
N HIS A 290 -9.93 0.83 -20.55
CA HIS A 290 -8.85 1.74 -20.92
C HIS A 290 -8.98 3.14 -20.31
N SER A 291 -9.82 3.30 -19.29
CA SER A 291 -9.95 4.56 -18.58
C SER A 291 -9.57 4.47 -17.10
N MET A 292 -9.00 5.56 -16.62
CA MET A 292 -8.82 5.88 -15.22
C MET A 292 -9.68 7.11 -14.92
N LYS A 293 -10.47 7.05 -13.85
CA LYS A 293 -11.42 8.11 -13.50
C LYS A 293 -11.15 8.60 -12.08
N ALA A 294 -11.27 9.90 -11.89
CA ALA A 294 -11.21 10.55 -10.60
C ALA A 294 -12.61 11.04 -10.23
N TRP A 295 -13.03 10.82 -8.99
CA TRP A 295 -14.39 11.00 -8.52
C TRP A 295 -14.44 11.85 -7.26
N ASP A 296 -15.40 12.76 -7.24
CA ASP A 296 -15.88 13.39 -6.00
C ASP A 296 -17.11 12.61 -5.55
N LEU A 297 -16.92 11.69 -4.60
CA LEU A 297 -18.01 10.84 -4.10
C LEU A 297 -19.02 11.61 -3.24
N SER A 298 -18.70 12.80 -2.74
CA SER A 298 -19.67 13.64 -2.03
C SER A 298 -20.76 14.16 -2.98
N ARG A 299 -20.38 14.45 -4.22
CA ARG A 299 -21.26 14.86 -5.33
C ARG A 299 -21.68 13.71 -6.23
N GLN A 300 -21.02 12.57 -6.12
CA GLN A 300 -21.14 11.42 -7.01
C GLN A 300 -20.80 11.76 -8.48
N ASP A 301 -19.89 12.72 -8.66
CA ASP A 301 -19.50 13.26 -9.97
C ASP A 301 -18.11 12.77 -10.38
N CYS A 302 -17.95 12.49 -11.68
CA CYS A 302 -16.65 12.21 -12.28
C CYS A 302 -15.93 13.53 -12.57
N VAL A 303 -14.87 13.81 -11.79
CA VAL A 303 -14.08 15.04 -11.89
C VAL A 303 -13.13 15.00 -13.09
N ALA A 304 -12.50 13.85 -13.31
CA ALA A 304 -11.58 13.68 -14.43
C ALA A 304 -11.66 12.27 -15.01
N THR A 305 -11.41 12.16 -16.31
CA THR A 305 -11.26 10.88 -17.01
C THR A 305 -9.99 10.95 -17.85
N VAL A 306 -9.10 9.97 -17.64
CA VAL A 306 -7.89 9.76 -18.44
C VAL A 306 -8.10 8.48 -19.23
N VAL A 307 -7.94 8.55 -20.56
CA VAL A 307 -8.04 7.38 -21.44
C VAL A 307 -6.68 7.06 -22.01
N CYS A 308 -6.33 5.79 -21.99
CA CYS A 308 -5.06 5.27 -22.51
C CYS A 308 -5.30 4.33 -23.70
N SER A 309 -4.22 4.01 -24.42
CA SER A 309 -4.25 2.98 -25.47
C SER A 309 -4.20 1.55 -24.93
N LYS A 310 -3.96 1.39 -23.62
CA LYS A 310 -3.83 0.11 -22.91
C LYS A 310 -4.77 0.08 -21.72
N VAL A 311 -5.21 -1.13 -21.36
CA VAL A 311 -5.99 -1.42 -20.17
C VAL A 311 -5.18 -1.13 -18.91
N PHE A 312 -5.85 -0.73 -17.84
CA PHE A 312 -5.24 -0.60 -16.52
C PHE A 312 -5.38 -1.93 -15.78
N THR A 313 -4.29 -2.49 -15.26
CA THR A 313 -4.30 -3.79 -14.53
C THR A 313 -4.23 -3.64 -13.02
N SER A 314 -3.64 -2.56 -12.51
CA SER A 314 -3.67 -2.19 -11.10
C SER A 314 -3.44 -0.70 -10.94
N LEU A 315 -3.81 -0.19 -9.78
CA LEU A 315 -3.71 1.21 -9.38
C LEU A 315 -3.12 1.28 -7.99
N ASP A 316 -2.22 2.22 -7.77
CA ASP A 316 -1.80 2.61 -6.43
C ASP A 316 -1.59 4.13 -6.39
N VAL A 317 -1.79 4.74 -5.22
CA VAL A 317 -1.68 6.18 -5.03
C VAL A 317 -0.78 6.46 -3.86
N ASN A 318 0.20 7.33 -4.05
CA ASN A 318 1.07 7.76 -2.97
C ASN A 318 0.27 8.60 -1.97
N ASN A 319 -0.05 8.02 -0.82
CA ASN A 319 -0.78 8.69 0.25
C ASN A 319 0.12 9.15 1.40
N SER A 320 1.24 9.80 1.09
CA SER A 320 2.09 10.35 2.13
C SER A 320 1.40 11.55 2.78
N ASN A 321 0.93 11.36 4.02
CA ASN A 321 0.39 12.41 4.89
C ASN A 321 1.40 13.54 5.22
N ASN A 322 2.65 13.43 4.74
CA ASN A 322 3.70 14.41 4.93
C ASN A 322 3.52 15.57 3.92
N ALA A 323 2.52 16.41 4.19
CA ALA A 323 2.08 17.53 3.36
C ALA A 323 3.16 18.60 3.07
N GLN A 324 4.36 18.51 3.65
CA GLN A 324 5.35 19.57 3.62
C GLN A 324 6.50 19.38 2.60
N ALA A 325 6.66 18.20 1.99
CA ALA A 325 7.95 17.90 1.32
C ALA A 325 7.91 17.55 -0.19
N ASP A 326 6.79 17.11 -0.79
CA ASP A 326 6.90 16.58 -2.17
C ASP A 326 5.72 16.91 -3.11
N PRO A 327 5.94 17.51 -4.30
CA PRO A 327 4.95 17.60 -5.37
C PRO A 327 4.45 16.24 -5.90
N THR A 328 5.06 15.10 -5.53
CA THR A 328 4.59 13.73 -5.85
C THR A 328 3.55 13.16 -4.88
N THR A 329 3.14 13.92 -3.86
CA THR A 329 2.12 13.58 -2.83
C THR A 329 0.69 13.33 -3.36
N SER A 330 0.49 13.37 -4.67
CA SER A 330 -0.78 12.99 -5.33
C SER A 330 -0.54 12.23 -6.62
N ALA A 331 0.65 11.64 -6.75
CA ALA A 331 1.01 10.88 -7.92
C ALA A 331 0.30 9.52 -7.91
N VAL A 332 -0.27 9.17 -9.05
CA VAL A 332 -0.97 7.92 -9.25
C VAL A 332 -0.11 7.01 -10.10
N LEU A 333 0.12 5.79 -9.61
CA LEU A 333 0.85 4.76 -10.31
C LEU A 333 -0.14 3.76 -10.90
N THR A 334 0.11 3.38 -12.15
CA THR A 334 -0.72 2.38 -12.83
C THR A 334 0.16 1.36 -13.52
N SER A 335 -0.26 0.10 -13.44
CA SER A 335 0.34 -0.99 -14.21
C SER A 335 -0.49 -1.30 -15.45
N HIS A 336 0.18 -1.80 -16.48
CA HIS A 336 -0.42 -2.10 -17.79
C HIS A 336 0.16 -3.42 -18.32
N PRO A 337 -0.56 -4.14 -19.21
CA PRO A 337 -0.07 -5.42 -19.75
C PRO A 337 1.15 -5.31 -20.66
N ASP A 338 1.55 -4.09 -21.06
CA ASP A 338 2.74 -3.86 -21.87
C ASP A 338 4.04 -3.88 -21.04
N GLY A 339 3.96 -4.26 -19.76
CA GLY A 339 5.11 -4.32 -18.85
C GLY A 339 5.59 -2.94 -18.40
N LYS A 340 4.80 -1.88 -18.65
CA LYS A 340 5.16 -0.51 -18.26
C LYS A 340 4.30 -0.04 -17.09
N VAL A 341 4.97 0.57 -16.11
CA VAL A 341 4.32 1.37 -15.08
C VAL A 341 4.28 2.82 -15.54
N ARG A 342 3.14 3.48 -15.36
CA ARG A 342 2.95 4.88 -15.70
C ARG A 342 2.64 5.68 -14.44
N LEU A 343 3.31 6.82 -14.31
CA LEU A 343 3.11 7.81 -13.26
C LEU A 343 2.23 8.94 -13.80
N TRP A 344 1.18 9.26 -13.06
CA TRP A 344 0.22 10.31 -13.40
C TRP A 344 0.19 11.36 -12.31
N ASP A 345 -0.02 12.60 -12.72
CA ASP A 345 -0.32 13.71 -11.81
C ASP A 345 -1.77 14.11 -12.03
N LEU A 346 -2.60 13.95 -11.00
CA LEU A 346 -4.04 14.27 -11.05
C LEU A 346 -4.36 15.69 -10.60
N ARG A 347 -3.34 16.54 -10.38
CA ARG A 347 -3.54 17.97 -10.15
C ARG A 347 -4.06 18.60 -11.45
N VAL A 348 -5.32 19.04 -11.42
CA VAL A 348 -5.90 19.97 -12.40
C VAL A 348 -5.61 21.40 -11.94
#